data_AF-A0A8C2WNC7-F1
#
_entry.id   AF-A0A8C2WNC7-F1
#
_cell.length_a   1.000
_cell.length_b   1.000
_cell.length_c   1.000
_cell.angle_alpha   90.00
_cell.angle_beta   90.00
_cell.angle_gamma   90.00
#
_symmetry.space_group_name_H-M   'P 1'
#
loop_
_entity.id
_entity.type
_entity.pdbx_description
1 polymer ?
#
loop_
_entity_poly.entity_id
_entity_poly.type
_entity_poly.pdbx_seq_one_letter_code
_entity_poly.pdbx_strand_id
1 'polypeptide(L)'
;MSSKLWTEEQFNCPVCLDLPNDPVTIPCGHSYCMGCIKDYWSKDNPKGGYSCPQCRKTFSPKPSLSRNTMLAEAVEQLLVLLCDAHTHARTHTAVSHEMDGYCFLAESAVRDAD
;
A
#
# COMPACT_ATOMS: atom_id res chain seq x y z
N MET A 1 -22.42 -9.54 18.00
CA MET A 1 -20.99 -9.74 17.71
C MET A 1 -20.50 -8.50 17.01
N SER A 2 -19.62 -7.71 17.64
CA SER A 2 -19.05 -6.53 16.99
C SER A 2 -18.17 -7.01 15.84
N SER A 3 -18.69 -6.99 14.61
CA SER A 3 -17.90 -7.21 13.42
C SER A 3 -16.86 -6.09 13.37
N LYS A 4 -15.62 -6.42 13.72
CA LYS A 4 -14.48 -5.53 13.60
C LYS A 4 -14.35 -5.19 12.11
N LEU A 5 -14.77 -3.97 11.72
CA LEU A 5 -14.42 -3.45 10.40
C LEU A 5 -12.90 -3.37 10.37
N TRP A 6 -12.31 -3.93 9.32
CA TRP A 6 -10.89 -3.78 9.11
C TRP A 6 -10.62 -2.32 8.74
N THR A 7 -9.82 -1.60 9.53
CA THR A 7 -9.39 -0.23 9.20
C THR A 7 -8.16 -0.28 8.28
N GLU A 8 -8.01 0.70 7.40
CA GLU A 8 -6.87 0.84 6.48
C GLU A 8 -5.53 0.71 7.18
N GLU A 9 -5.42 1.27 8.39
CA GLU A 9 -4.22 1.25 9.23
C GLU A 9 -3.69 -0.16 9.52
N GLN A 10 -4.55 -1.19 9.48
CA GLN A 10 -4.12 -2.58 9.68
C GLN A 10 -3.35 -3.15 8.49
N PHE A 11 -3.46 -2.54 7.31
CA PHE A 11 -2.76 -2.95 6.10
C PHE A 11 -1.51 -2.12 5.82
N ASN A 12 -1.33 -0.99 6.52
CA ASN A 12 -0.21 -0.08 6.27
C ASN A 12 1.14 -0.76 6.48
N CYS A 13 2.09 -0.44 5.61
CA CYS A 13 3.47 -0.82 5.79
C CYS A 13 4.01 -0.12 7.05
N PRO A 14 4.55 -0.85 8.03
CA PRO A 14 5.07 -0.25 9.27
C PRO A 14 6.37 0.55 9.07
N VAL A 15 6.94 0.57 7.86
CA VAL A 15 8.16 1.33 7.54
C VAL A 15 7.82 2.70 6.94
N CYS A 16 6.91 2.77 5.97
CA CYS A 16 6.47 4.05 5.40
C CYS A 16 5.16 4.58 5.99
N LEU A 17 4.45 3.78 6.79
CA LEU A 17 3.17 4.07 7.43
C LEU A 17 1.98 4.28 6.47
N ASP A 18 2.16 3.96 5.19
CA ASP A 18 1.16 4.05 4.12
C ASP A 18 0.71 2.67 3.60
N LEU A 19 -0.34 2.62 2.79
CA LEU A 19 -0.75 1.41 2.07
C LEU A 19 0.44 0.83 1.27
N PRO A 20 0.74 -0.47 1.43
CA PRO A 20 1.94 -1.04 0.86
C PRO A 20 1.84 -1.15 -0.65
N ASN A 21 2.73 -0.45 -1.36
CA ASN A 21 2.96 -0.68 -2.78
C ASN A 21 3.85 -1.92 -2.95
N ASP A 22 3.37 -2.91 -3.71
CA ASP A 22 3.99 -4.23 -3.84
C ASP A 22 4.26 -4.90 -2.48
N PRO A 23 3.21 -5.32 -1.75
CA PRO A 23 3.39 -5.93 -0.45
C PRO A 23 4.19 -7.23 -0.57
N VAL A 24 5.22 -7.37 0.25
CA VAL A 24 6.02 -8.59 0.39
C VAL A 24 5.94 -9.09 1.80
N THR A 25 5.68 -10.39 1.95
CA THR A 25 5.62 -11.05 3.26
C THR A 25 6.92 -11.81 3.48
N ILE A 26 7.69 -11.42 4.49
CA ILE A 26 8.93 -12.12 4.85
C ILE A 26 8.60 -13.36 5.71
N PRO A 27 9.52 -14.33 5.88
CA PRO A 27 9.21 -15.62 6.51
C PRO A 27 8.75 -15.57 7.99
N CYS A 28 8.84 -14.43 8.66
CA CYS A 28 8.20 -14.25 9.98
C CYS A 28 6.72 -13.87 9.92
N GLY A 29 6.13 -13.73 8.73
CA GLY A 29 4.72 -13.36 8.54
C GLY A 29 4.43 -11.85 8.57
N HIS A 30 5.46 -11.00 8.56
CA HIS A 30 5.28 -9.55 8.50
C HIS A 30 5.35 -9.05 7.05
N SER A 31 4.53 -8.06 6.73
CA SER A 31 4.41 -7.52 5.37
C SER A 31 4.91 -6.08 5.28
N TYR A 32 5.59 -5.77 4.19
CA TYR A 32 6.17 -4.44 3.91
C TYR A 32 6.04 -4.11 2.42
N CYS A 33 6.25 -2.86 2.03
CA CYS A 33 6.51 -2.55 0.63
C CYS A 33 7.80 -3.23 0.18
N MET A 34 7.84 -3.74 -1.05
CA MET A 34 9.04 -4.31 -1.66
C MET A 34 10.24 -3.37 -1.56
N GLY A 35 10.04 -2.06 -1.82
CA GLY A 35 11.08 -1.05 -1.70
C GLY A 35 11.56 -0.85 -0.26
N CYS A 36 10.62 -0.68 0.68
CA CYS A 36 10.93 -0.43 2.08
C CYS A 36 11.82 -1.51 2.71
N ILE A 37 11.52 -2.79 2.48
CA ILE A 37 12.32 -3.88 3.05
C ILE A 37 13.69 -4.02 2.36
N LYS A 38 13.77 -3.74 1.05
CA LYS A 38 15.03 -3.74 0.30
C LYS A 38 15.96 -2.63 0.77
N ASP A 39 15.41 -1.44 1.00
CA ASP A 39 16.14 -0.28 1.51
C ASP A 39 16.63 -0.52 2.93
N TYR A 40 15.77 -1.09 3.79
CA TYR A 40 16.13 -1.46 5.15
C TYR A 40 17.32 -2.45 5.17
N TRP A 41 17.28 -3.49 4.34
CA TRP A 41 18.37 -4.45 4.20
C TRP A 41 19.59 -3.94 3.42
N SER A 42 19.50 -2.81 2.70
CA SER A 42 20.64 -2.20 1.99
C SER A 42 21.39 -1.19 2.85
N LYS A 43 20.68 -0.43 3.69
CA LYS A 43 21.27 0.59 4.58
C LYS A 43 22.01 -0.06 5.75
N ASP A 44 21.49 -1.17 6.27
CA ASP A 44 22.18 -2.02 7.23
C ASP A 44 23.03 -3.05 6.49
N ASN A 45 24.26 -2.67 6.14
CA ASN A 45 25.27 -3.60 5.66
C ASN A 45 25.65 -4.52 6.85
N PRO A 46 25.05 -5.71 7.00
CA PRO A 46 24.87 -6.21 8.33
C PRO A 46 26.00 -7.18 8.62
N LYS A 47 26.94 -6.73 9.44
CA LYS A 47 27.78 -7.64 10.23
C LYS A 47 26.93 -8.61 11.09
N GLY A 48 25.59 -8.49 11.09
CA GLY A 48 24.61 -9.33 11.82
C GLY A 48 23.41 -9.90 11.03
N GLY A 49 23.40 -9.92 9.69
CA GLY A 49 22.36 -10.56 8.86
C GLY A 49 21.08 -9.74 8.55
N TYR A 50 20.10 -10.38 7.88
CA TYR A 50 18.86 -9.73 7.41
C TYR A 50 17.79 -9.79 8.50
N SER A 51 17.43 -8.67 9.12
CA SER A 51 16.46 -8.65 10.23
C SER A 51 15.07 -8.12 9.83
N CYS A 52 14.04 -8.55 10.55
CA CYS A 52 12.69 -8.02 10.46
C CYS A 52 12.57 -6.71 11.28
N PRO A 53 12.07 -5.60 10.70
CA PRO A 53 11.86 -4.34 11.44
C PRO A 53 10.93 -4.45 12.66
N GLN A 54 9.92 -5.34 12.61
CA GLN A 54 8.93 -5.46 13.68
C GLN A 54 9.33 -6.42 14.80
N CYS A 55 9.69 -7.66 14.46
CA CYS A 55 9.98 -8.69 15.46
C CYS A 55 11.47 -8.97 15.65
N ARG A 56 12.34 -8.27 14.91
CA ARG A 56 13.80 -8.40 14.96
C ARG A 56 14.35 -9.81 14.68
N LYS A 57 13.52 -10.71 14.17
CA LYS A 57 13.96 -12.04 13.71
C LYS A 57 14.98 -11.86 12.60
N THR A 58 16.14 -12.48 12.77
CA THR A 58 17.22 -12.48 11.79
C THR A 58 17.11 -13.67 10.84
N PHE A 59 17.55 -13.47 9.61
CA PHE A 59 17.56 -14.46 8.55
C PHE A 59 18.95 -14.51 7.93
N SER A 60 19.47 -15.73 7.79
CA SER A 60 20.71 -16.05 7.11
C SER A 60 20.55 -17.44 6.47
N PRO A 61 20.55 -17.56 5.13
CA PRO A 61 20.85 -16.56 4.10
C PRO A 61 19.73 -15.52 3.88
N LYS A 62 19.93 -14.58 2.94
CA LYS A 62 18.93 -13.56 2.55
C LYS A 62 17.62 -14.24 2.15
N PRO A 63 16.46 -13.86 2.71
CA PRO A 63 15.18 -14.36 2.23
C PRO A 63 14.95 -13.90 0.79
N SER A 64 14.38 -14.78 -0.04
CA SER A 64 13.77 -14.35 -1.30
C SER A 64 12.54 -13.50 -1.00
N LEU A 65 12.42 -12.35 -1.68
CA LEU A 65 11.25 -11.49 -1.59
C LEU A 65 10.38 -11.73 -2.80
N SER A 66 9.16 -12.22 -2.57
CA SER A 66 8.12 -12.35 -3.58
C SER A 66 6.91 -11.49 -3.18
N ARG A 67 6.27 -10.87 -4.18
CA ARG A 67 5.01 -10.15 -3.99
C ARG A 67 3.97 -11.10 -3.40
N ASN A 68 3.29 -10.66 -2.36
CA ASN A 68 2.11 -11.33 -1.83
C ASN A 68 0.89 -10.85 -2.62
N THR A 69 0.45 -11.65 -3.60
CA THR A 69 -0.65 -11.31 -4.50
C THR A 69 -1.98 -11.14 -3.77
N MET A 70 -2.24 -11.94 -2.73
CA MET A 70 -3.47 -11.81 -1.94
C MET A 70 -3.53 -10.49 -1.17
N LEU A 71 -2.40 -10.07 -0.57
CA LEU A 71 -2.35 -8.80 0.14
C LEU A 71 -2.42 -7.61 -0.82
N ALA A 72 -1.81 -7.73 -2.01
CA ALA A 72 -1.93 -6.71 -3.05
C ALA A 72 -3.39 -6.52 -3.49
N GLU A 73 -4.08 -7.62 -3.80
CA GLU A 73 -5.49 -7.58 -4.21
C GLU A 73 -6.41 -7.02 -3.11
N ALA A 74 -6.17 -7.39 -1.84
CA ALA A 74 -6.96 -6.86 -0.73
C ALA A 74 -6.78 -5.33 -0.54
N VAL A 75 -5.56 -4.84 -0.72
CA VAL A 75 -5.23 -3.40 -0.64
C VAL A 75 -5.86 -2.65 -1.81
N GLU A 76 -5.81 -3.21 -3.02
CA GLU A 76 -6.47 -2.65 -4.21
C GLU A 76 -7.99 -2.56 -4.02
N GLN A 77 -8.63 -3.63 -3.52
CA GLN A 77 -10.07 -3.63 -3.25
C GLN A 77 -10.46 -2.59 -2.19
N LEU A 78 -9.61 -2.39 -1.17
CA LEU A 78 -9.83 -1.36 -0.16
C LEU A 78 -9.79 0.05 -0.77
N LEU A 79 -8.83 0.32 -1.65
CA LEU A 79 -8.73 1.59 -2.38
C LEU A 79 -9.95 1.84 -3.28
N VAL A 80 -10.46 0.80 -3.95
CA VAL A 80 -11.68 0.89 -4.77
C VAL A 80 -12.89 1.26 -3.92
N LEU A 81 -13.09 0.60 -2.77
CA LEU A 81 -14.22 0.90 -1.87
C LEU A 81 -14.16 2.33 -1.30
N LEU A 82 -12.95 2.84 -1.02
CA LEU A 82 -12.76 4.22 -0.58
C LEU A 82 -13.03 5.22 -1.71
N CYS A 83 -12.75 4.84 -2.96
CA CYS A 83 -13.07 5.62 -4.16
C CYS A 83 -14.57 5.62 -4.48
N ASP A 84 -15.26 4.49 -4.33
CA ASP A 84 -16.71 4.34 -4.55
C ASP A 84 -17.54 5.15 -3.55
N ALA A 85 -17.04 5.32 -2.32
CA ALA A 85 -17.64 6.23 -1.35
C ALA A 85 -17.53 7.72 -1.78
N HIS A 86 -16.57 8.06 -2.64
CA HIS A 86 -16.32 9.43 -3.10
C HIS A 86 -17.01 9.76 -4.45
N THR A 87 -17.45 8.75 -5.21
CA THR A 87 -18.17 8.95 -6.50
C THR A 87 -19.69 9.05 -6.35
N HIS A 88 -20.27 8.74 -5.19
CA HIS A 88 -21.72 8.89 -4.97
C HIS A 88 -22.18 10.32 -4.61
N ALA A 89 -21.43 11.34 -5.03
CA ALA A 89 -21.80 12.75 -4.86
C ALA A 89 -21.79 13.59 -6.16
N ARG A 90 -21.57 13.02 -7.35
CA ARG A 90 -21.70 13.78 -8.61
C ARG A 90 -22.35 12.98 -9.73
N THR A 91 -23.66 13.17 -9.85
CA THR A 91 -24.38 13.04 -11.12
C THR A 91 -23.78 13.98 -12.17
N HIS A 92 -23.62 13.44 -13.39
CA HIS A 92 -23.29 14.06 -14.67
C HIS A 92 -21.81 14.34 -15.01
N THR A 93 -21.33 13.50 -15.94
CA THR A 93 -20.24 13.71 -16.93
C THR A 93 -18.86 14.06 -16.40
N ALA A 94 -18.03 13.05 -16.12
CA ALA A 94 -16.58 13.17 -16.11
C ALA A 94 -15.98 12.07 -17.01
N VAL A 95 -15.20 12.47 -18.00
CA VAL A 95 -14.41 11.55 -18.84
C VAL A 95 -13.24 11.09 -17.97
N SER A 96 -13.24 9.83 -17.57
CA SER A 96 -12.10 9.19 -16.92
C SER A 96 -10.98 9.02 -17.95
N HIS A 97 -9.89 9.75 -17.78
CA HIS A 97 -8.64 9.42 -18.47
C HIS A 97 -7.79 8.57 -17.53
N GLU A 98 -7.58 7.31 -17.88
CA GLU A 98 -6.67 6.41 -17.19
C GLU A 98 -5.21 6.83 -17.46
N MET A 99 -4.47 7.16 -16.41
CA MET A 99 -3.01 7.16 -16.46
C MET A 99 -2.49 6.54 -15.16
N ASP A 100 -1.90 5.35 -15.28
CA ASP A 100 -1.05 4.68 -14.30
C ASP A 100 -1.64 4.47 -12.89
N GLY A 101 -2.92 4.08 -12.80
CA GLY A 101 -3.49 3.55 -11.54
C GLY A 101 -3.63 4.58 -10.41
N TYR A 102 -3.58 5.87 -10.72
CA TYR A 102 -3.82 6.94 -9.76
C TYR A 102 -4.93 7.88 -10.27
N CYS A 103 -6.05 7.94 -9.53
CA CYS A 103 -7.12 8.88 -9.84
C CYS A 103 -6.70 10.28 -9.39
N PHE A 104 -6.16 11.10 -10.29
CA PHE A 104 -5.86 12.50 -9.99
C PHE A 104 -7.12 13.34 -10.25
N LEU A 105 -7.71 13.92 -9.20
CA LEU A 105 -8.75 14.93 -9.34
C LEU A 105 -8.10 16.23 -9.83
N ALA A 106 -8.14 16.47 -11.13
CA ALA A 106 -7.83 17.80 -11.67
C ALA A 106 -8.98 18.75 -11.35
N GLU A 107 -8.81 19.63 -10.35
CA GLU A 107 -9.71 20.76 -10.13
C GLU A 107 -9.59 21.72 -11.32
N SER A 108 -10.49 21.58 -12.30
CA SER A 108 -10.66 22.60 -13.33
C SER A 108 -11.57 23.69 -12.76
N ALA A 109 -10.97 24.84 -12.41
CA ALA A 109 -11.70 26.05 -12.07
C ALA A 109 -12.51 26.53 -13.29
N VAL A 110 -13.83 26.32 -13.28
CA VAL A 110 -14.74 27.00 -14.20
C VAL A 110 -14.88 28.44 -13.68
N ARG A 111 -14.27 29.40 -14.39
CA ARG A 111 -14.61 30.82 -14.22
C ARG A 111 -15.84 31.08 -15.09
N ASP A 112 -16.92 31.46 -14.42
CA ASP A 112 -18.22 31.79 -15.00
C ASP A 112 -18.14 32.82 -16.13
N ALA A 113 -19.02 32.64 -17.11
CA ALA A 113 -19.32 33.59 -18.15
C ALA A 113 -20.31 34.65 -17.62
N ASP A 114 -19.99 35.93 -17.82
CA ASP A 114 -20.92 37.03 -18.09
C ASP A 114 -20.29 37.93 -19.15
#